data_AF-A0A7L2PLJ5-F1
#
_entry.id   AF-A0A7L2PLJ5-F1
#
_cell.length_a   1.000
_cell.length_b   1.000
_cell.length_c   1.000
_cell.angle_alpha   90.00
_cell.angle_beta   90.00
_cell.angle_gamma   90.00
#
_symmetry.space_group_name_H-M   'P 1'
#
loop_
_entity.id
_entity.type
_entity.pdbx_description
1 polymer ?
#
loop_
_entity_poly.entity_id
_entity_poly.type
_entity_poly.pdbx_seq_one_letter_code
_entity_poly.pdbx_strand_id
1 'polypeptide(L)'
;MTGHSGHDGRLRALRRALDPAAAGTALDWTRFRSAMGAWIAACRQDGSVPGDGVPAGPLSGADPRLRPCRAEEQEVATGDTGAVPAGGCWHGKRESRWPRWGHKHSPAVSHPAEDEGHASPAAAQLQGDDTDVTTPAEAAGLRSRARQLAAQNAKLQRDAELAEELNARLAEEIAQLQAQLRSSRQALEQARVAAEELDDMKAVVKRLEEENTELRRQARHANQRLLAEGQGLREQIQAQAAQMASLEAQLCRGTALLSARDAALAQAGQRAQELTAALEEYERMVQELRLETTRLRQQLGRMRDAWAMRPWCPRGQLDTPATATASPVRGEEEEEEDTGTAPCGGGGLVGSSEEVAPQAPLSPWTPLSPWALALLALLALLYLLPRQWPQPQLRYRSPPPL
;
A
#
# COMPACT_ATOMS: atom_id res chain seq x y z
N MET A 1 12.39 -16.12 35.28
CA MET A 1 12.83 -17.20 34.37
C MET A 1 12.37 -16.83 32.97
N THR A 2 13.30 -16.48 32.09
CA THR A 2 13.03 -15.85 30.79
C THR A 2 12.67 -16.88 29.73
N GLY A 3 11.42 -16.86 29.25
CA GLY A 3 10.90 -17.70 28.16
C GLY A 3 11.42 -17.32 26.76
N HIS A 4 12.71 -17.02 26.63
CA HIS A 4 13.34 -16.58 25.37
C HIS A 4 13.95 -17.73 24.53
N SER A 5 14.01 -18.96 25.05
CA SER A 5 14.74 -20.05 24.38
C SER A 5 14.04 -20.63 23.14
N GLY A 6 12.71 -20.50 23.04
CA GLY A 6 11.94 -21.10 21.94
C GLY A 6 12.07 -20.35 20.61
N HIS A 7 12.07 -19.02 20.63
CA HIS A 7 12.07 -18.20 19.41
C HIS A 7 13.44 -18.20 18.71
N ASP A 8 14.52 -18.17 19.49
CA ASP A 8 15.90 -18.19 18.99
C ASP A 8 16.30 -19.53 18.37
N GLY A 9 15.67 -20.64 18.78
CA GLY A 9 15.84 -21.94 18.15
C GLY A 9 15.26 -21.96 16.72
N ARG A 10 14.07 -21.36 16.54
CA ARG A 10 13.36 -21.34 15.25
C ARG A 10 14.04 -20.47 14.21
N LEU A 11 14.51 -19.29 14.61
CA LEU A 11 15.26 -18.41 13.72
C LEU A 11 16.57 -19.06 13.28
N ARG A 12 17.26 -19.77 14.18
CA ARG A 12 18.46 -20.55 13.83
C ARG A 12 18.15 -21.71 12.89
N ALA A 13 17.02 -22.41 13.09
CA ALA A 13 16.59 -23.48 12.19
C ALA A 13 16.24 -22.95 10.78
N LEU A 14 15.50 -21.84 10.69
CA LEU A 14 15.18 -21.19 9.41
C LEU A 14 16.44 -20.71 8.69
N ARG A 15 17.36 -20.08 9.43
CA ARG A 15 18.64 -19.61 8.89
C ARG A 15 19.48 -20.75 8.33
N ARG A 16 19.53 -21.91 8.99
CA ARG A 16 20.21 -23.10 8.46
C ARG A 16 19.53 -23.67 7.22
N ALA A 17 18.19 -23.64 7.16
CA ALA A 17 17.43 -24.12 6.00
C ALA A 17 17.61 -23.23 4.75
N LEU A 18 17.90 -21.95 4.97
CA LEU A 18 18.12 -20.93 3.93
C LEU A 18 19.60 -20.68 3.62
N ASP A 19 20.54 -21.32 4.33
CA ASP A 19 21.97 -21.09 4.14
C ASP A 19 22.48 -21.83 2.89
N PRO A 20 22.91 -21.12 1.82
CA PRO A 20 23.44 -21.76 0.63
C PRO A 20 24.77 -22.49 0.90
N ALA A 21 25.53 -22.08 1.92
CA ALA A 21 26.81 -22.71 2.26
C ALA A 21 26.63 -24.10 2.87
N ALA A 22 25.54 -24.32 3.62
CA ALA A 22 25.20 -25.63 4.20
C ALA A 22 24.72 -26.64 3.15
N ALA A 23 24.30 -26.16 1.97
CA ALA A 23 23.67 -26.95 0.93
C ALA A 23 24.54 -27.22 -0.30
N GLY A 24 25.67 -26.50 -0.46
CA GLY A 24 26.58 -26.64 -1.60
C GLY A 24 26.01 -26.20 -2.96
N THR A 25 24.79 -25.64 -2.98
CA THR A 25 24.08 -25.20 -4.19
C THR A 25 23.35 -23.89 -3.93
N ALA A 26 23.30 -22.99 -4.92
CA ALA A 26 22.55 -21.74 -4.83
C ALA A 26 21.08 -21.99 -4.43
N LEU A 27 20.54 -21.12 -3.58
CA LEU A 27 19.17 -21.24 -3.07
C LEU A 27 18.17 -21.02 -4.22
N ASP A 28 17.55 -22.11 -4.71
CA ASP A 28 16.50 -22.01 -5.71
C ASP A 28 15.15 -21.56 -5.10
N TRP A 29 14.27 -21.05 -5.95
CA TRP A 29 12.96 -20.52 -5.52
C TRP A 29 12.07 -21.61 -4.90
N THR A 30 12.16 -22.84 -5.41
CA THR A 30 11.35 -23.98 -4.95
C THR A 30 11.71 -24.36 -3.52
N ARG A 31 13.01 -24.35 -3.20
CA ARG A 31 13.56 -24.62 -1.87
C ARG A 31 13.25 -23.49 -0.90
N PHE A 32 13.38 -22.24 -1.32
CA PHE A 32 12.95 -21.10 -0.51
C PHE A 32 11.47 -21.23 -0.12
N ARG A 33 10.60 -21.52 -1.10
CA ARG A 33 9.16 -21.69 -0.85
C ARG A 33 8.87 -22.88 0.07
N SER A 34 9.61 -23.98 -0.08
CA SER A 34 9.45 -25.17 0.76
C SER A 34 9.93 -24.91 2.20
N ALA A 35 11.08 -24.24 2.38
CA ALA A 35 11.61 -23.87 3.69
C ALA A 35 10.70 -22.89 4.43
N MET A 36 10.19 -21.87 3.73
CA MET A 36 9.22 -20.92 4.27
C MET A 36 7.88 -21.60 4.61
N GLY A 37 7.40 -22.50 3.75
CA GLY A 37 6.18 -23.27 4.00
C GLY A 37 6.28 -24.15 5.25
N ALA A 38 7.38 -24.88 5.40
CA ALA A 38 7.65 -25.69 6.58
C ALA A 38 7.75 -24.84 7.86
N TRP A 39 8.40 -23.68 7.78
CA TRP A 39 8.51 -22.76 8.92
C TRP A 39 7.14 -22.20 9.35
N ILE A 40 6.30 -21.78 8.41
CA ILE A 40 4.93 -21.31 8.71
C ILE A 40 4.09 -22.43 9.34
N ALA A 41 4.21 -23.66 8.84
CA ALA A 41 3.51 -24.81 9.41
C ALA A 41 3.94 -25.10 10.86
N ALA A 42 5.25 -25.03 11.16
CA ALA A 42 5.76 -25.17 12.52
C ALA A 42 5.25 -24.05 13.46
N CYS A 43 5.24 -22.80 12.99
CA CYS A 43 4.70 -21.68 13.76
C CYS A 43 3.20 -21.83 14.09
N ARG A 44 2.42 -22.50 13.23
CA ARG A 44 0.99 -22.77 13.47
C ARG A 44 0.75 -23.88 14.49
N GLN A 45 1.62 -24.90 14.53
CA GLN A 45 1.47 -26.02 15.47
C GLN A 45 1.77 -25.59 16.92
N ASP A 46 2.72 -24.70 17.12
CA ASP A 46 3.09 -24.22 18.45
C ASP A 46 2.13 -23.16 19.04
N GLY A 47 1.14 -22.69 18.27
CA GLY A 47 0.01 -21.89 18.79
C GLY A 47 -1.04 -22.73 19.51
N SER A 48 -0.98 -24.06 19.37
CA SER A 48 -1.81 -25.01 20.11
C SER A 48 -1.13 -25.35 21.43
N VAL A 49 -1.18 -24.43 22.39
CA VAL A 49 -0.88 -24.76 23.79
C VAL A 49 -1.86 -25.88 24.20
N PRO A 50 -1.41 -27.08 24.57
CA PRO A 50 -2.28 -28.05 25.20
C PRO A 50 -2.66 -27.45 26.56
N GLY A 51 -3.89 -26.93 26.65
CA GLY A 51 -4.51 -26.63 27.93
C GLY A 51 -4.50 -27.90 28.78
N ASP A 52 -4.12 -27.72 30.05
CA ASP A 52 -3.94 -28.75 31.06
C ASP A 52 -4.94 -29.92 30.95
N GLY A 53 -4.40 -31.10 30.63
CA GLY A 53 -5.12 -32.36 30.69
C GLY A 53 -5.26 -32.82 32.15
N VAL A 54 -6.45 -32.67 32.70
CA VAL A 54 -7.01 -33.57 33.72
C VAL A 54 -7.21 -34.95 33.05
N PRO A 55 -6.82 -36.09 33.65
CA PRO A 55 -7.00 -37.38 33.03
C PRO A 55 -8.43 -37.88 33.28
N ALA A 56 -9.23 -37.99 32.22
CA ALA A 56 -10.47 -38.76 32.23
C ALA A 56 -10.36 -39.88 31.18
N GLY A 57 -10.52 -41.10 31.67
CA GLY A 57 -10.56 -42.33 30.88
C GLY A 57 -11.81 -42.48 30.00
N PRO A 58 -11.96 -43.63 29.33
CA PRO A 58 -12.45 -43.69 27.96
C PRO A 58 -13.89 -44.20 27.84
N LEU A 59 -14.70 -43.59 26.96
CA LEU A 59 -15.90 -44.17 26.34
C LEU A 59 -16.03 -43.52 24.95
N SER A 60 -15.74 -44.23 23.86
CA SER A 60 -16.67 -45.10 23.12
C SER A 60 -17.80 -44.34 22.41
N GLY A 61 -17.82 -44.40 21.07
CA GLY A 61 -19.03 -44.13 20.28
C GLY A 61 -18.80 -43.32 19.02
N ALA A 62 -18.87 -44.00 17.87
CA ALA A 62 -18.94 -43.42 16.53
C ALA A 62 -20.21 -42.58 16.31
N ASP A 63 -20.15 -41.54 15.46
CA ASP A 63 -20.66 -41.56 14.07
C ASP A 63 -20.57 -40.14 13.44
N PRO A 64 -20.26 -39.97 12.12
CA PRO A 64 -20.04 -38.67 11.50
C PRO A 64 -21.22 -38.26 10.62
N ARG A 65 -22.00 -37.26 11.05
CA ARG A 65 -22.84 -36.47 10.15
C ARG A 65 -22.95 -35.04 10.68
N LEU A 66 -22.34 -34.08 9.96
CA LEU A 66 -23.02 -32.94 9.35
C LEU A 66 -21.99 -31.96 8.74
N ARG A 67 -22.34 -31.48 7.55
CA ARG A 67 -21.58 -30.57 6.69
C ARG A 67 -21.46 -29.14 7.28
N PRO A 68 -20.53 -28.33 6.74
CA PRO A 68 -20.23 -26.98 7.22
C PRO A 68 -21.20 -25.93 6.65
N CYS A 69 -21.61 -24.98 7.50
CA CYS A 69 -22.28 -23.76 7.07
C CYS A 69 -21.27 -22.70 6.64
N ARG A 70 -21.61 -22.15 5.48
CA ARG A 70 -20.98 -21.13 4.66
C ARG A 70 -21.09 -19.75 5.33
N ALA A 71 -20.03 -18.96 5.25
CA ALA A 71 -20.02 -17.56 5.66
C ALA A 71 -20.92 -16.73 4.72
N GLU A 72 -21.85 -15.98 5.31
CA GLU A 72 -22.65 -14.98 4.62
C GLU A 72 -21.89 -13.67 4.47
N GLU A 73 -22.17 -13.06 3.32
CA GLU A 73 -21.60 -11.85 2.78
C GLU A 73 -22.14 -10.60 3.48
N GLN A 74 -21.29 -9.58 3.44
CA GLN A 74 -21.48 -8.27 4.03
C GLN A 74 -22.22 -7.39 3.01
N GLU A 75 -23.50 -7.12 3.25
CA GLU A 75 -24.28 -6.18 2.43
C GLU A 75 -24.22 -4.76 3.01
N VAL A 76 -23.85 -3.84 2.13
CA VAL A 76 -23.89 -2.39 2.29
C VAL A 76 -25.31 -1.95 1.99
N ALA A 77 -25.96 -1.25 2.92
CA ALA A 77 -27.19 -0.52 2.66
C ALA A 77 -26.99 0.97 2.95
N THR A 78 -27.44 1.73 1.96
CA THR A 78 -27.50 3.17 1.80
C THR A 78 -28.37 3.86 2.84
N GLY A 79 -28.15 5.17 2.97
CA GLY A 79 -28.80 6.00 3.96
C GLY A 79 -30.28 6.28 3.74
N ASP A 80 -30.85 6.84 4.80
CA ASP A 80 -31.76 7.99 4.85
C ASP A 80 -33.00 7.73 5.73
N THR A 81 -33.55 8.82 6.28
CA THR A 81 -34.58 8.97 7.34
C THR A 81 -34.06 8.78 8.77
N GLY A 82 -34.43 9.55 9.77
CA GLY A 82 -35.53 10.50 9.96
C GLY A 82 -35.67 10.71 11.48
N ALA A 83 -36.35 11.78 11.88
CA ALA A 83 -36.42 12.32 13.23
C ALA A 83 -36.83 11.36 14.38
N VAL A 84 -36.15 11.52 15.55
CA VAL A 84 -36.63 11.73 16.95
C VAL A 84 -37.97 11.03 17.33
N PRO A 85 -38.10 10.28 18.47
CA PRO A 85 -37.97 10.92 19.79
C PRO A 85 -37.51 10.10 21.02
N ALA A 86 -37.11 10.89 22.03
CA ALA A 86 -37.33 10.71 23.47
C ALA A 86 -37.13 9.31 24.09
N GLY A 87 -36.01 9.15 24.81
CA GLY A 87 -35.81 8.07 25.77
C GLY A 87 -34.86 8.54 26.86
N GLY A 88 -35.34 8.62 28.10
CA GLY A 88 -34.75 9.40 29.19
C GLY A 88 -33.32 9.05 29.58
N CYS A 89 -32.49 10.09 29.71
CA CYS A 89 -31.27 10.03 30.52
C CYS A 89 -31.65 10.10 32.00
N TRP A 90 -31.42 8.98 32.68
CA TRP A 90 -31.45 8.86 34.11
C TRP A 90 -30.45 9.84 34.75
N HIS A 91 -30.98 10.87 35.42
CA HIS A 91 -30.23 11.64 36.39
C HIS A 91 -29.92 10.77 37.62
N GLY A 92 -28.78 10.09 37.58
CA GLY A 92 -28.13 9.52 38.76
C GLY A 92 -27.39 10.59 39.55
N LYS A 93 -28.10 11.62 40.04
CA LYS A 93 -27.53 12.60 40.98
C LYS A 93 -27.38 11.93 42.34
N ARG A 94 -26.29 11.19 42.55
CA ARG A 94 -25.96 10.59 43.84
C ARG A 94 -25.30 11.67 44.71
N GLU A 95 -26.11 12.58 45.25
CA GLU A 95 -25.75 13.44 46.38
C GLU A 95 -25.41 12.55 47.58
N SER A 96 -24.13 12.24 47.72
CA SER A 96 -23.60 11.58 48.93
C SER A 96 -23.38 12.65 49.99
N ARG A 97 -24.48 13.18 50.52
CA ARG A 97 -24.48 14.00 51.73
C ARG A 97 -24.24 13.06 52.92
N TRP A 98 -22.98 12.80 53.24
CA TRP A 98 -22.63 12.23 54.53
C TRP A 98 -23.01 13.23 55.64
N PRO A 99 -23.61 12.79 56.75
CA PRO A 99 -23.79 13.66 57.89
C PRO A 99 -22.41 14.00 58.46
N ARG A 100 -22.15 15.31 58.57
CA ARG A 100 -21.09 15.89 59.38
C ARG A 100 -21.38 15.51 60.83
N TRP A 101 -20.77 14.44 61.32
CA TRP A 101 -20.80 14.10 62.74
C TRP A 101 -20.20 15.28 63.51
N GLY A 102 -21.04 15.92 64.29
CA GLY A 102 -20.67 17.06 65.11
C GLY A 102 -19.60 16.65 66.11
N HIS A 103 -18.54 17.45 66.16
CA HIS A 103 -17.79 17.64 67.38
C HIS A 103 -18.77 17.96 68.51
N LYS A 104 -18.84 17.11 69.52
CA LYS A 104 -19.02 17.49 70.92
C LYS A 104 -18.79 16.26 71.80
N HIS A 105 -18.18 16.54 72.95
CA HIS A 105 -17.79 15.65 74.03
C HIS A 105 -16.42 14.98 73.87
N SER A 106 -15.39 15.74 74.24
CA SER A 106 -14.28 15.18 75.01
C SER A 106 -14.84 14.45 76.23
N PRO A 107 -14.55 13.16 76.46
CA PRO A 107 -14.45 12.66 77.80
C PRO A 107 -13.07 13.09 78.31
N ALA A 108 -13.06 13.84 79.40
CA ALA A 108 -11.87 13.98 80.22
C ALA A 108 -11.33 12.58 80.49
N VAL A 109 -10.10 12.32 80.05
CA VAL A 109 -9.30 11.21 80.58
C VAL A 109 -9.08 11.57 82.05
N SER A 110 -9.96 11.05 82.91
CA SER A 110 -9.68 10.93 84.32
C SER A 110 -8.51 9.96 84.42
N HIS A 111 -7.30 10.51 84.52
CA HIS A 111 -6.20 9.82 85.16
C HIS A 111 -6.74 9.24 86.48
N PRO A 112 -6.55 7.95 86.78
CA PRO A 112 -6.52 7.57 88.18
C PRO A 112 -5.36 8.38 88.75
N ALA A 113 -5.68 9.31 89.65
CA ALA A 113 -4.69 9.80 90.57
C ALA A 113 -4.08 8.56 91.20
N GLU A 114 -2.80 8.33 90.90
CA GLU A 114 -1.92 7.62 91.80
C GLU A 114 -1.99 8.42 93.11
N ASP A 115 -2.94 8.05 93.95
CA ASP A 115 -2.92 8.42 95.36
C ASP A 115 -1.69 7.71 95.90
N GLU A 116 -0.60 8.48 95.99
CA GLU A 116 0.60 8.10 96.70
C GLU A 116 0.15 7.64 98.08
N GLY A 117 0.04 6.32 98.24
CA GLY A 117 -0.02 5.67 99.53
C GLY A 117 1.23 6.05 100.29
N HIS A 118 1.12 7.15 101.04
CA HIS A 118 2.00 7.46 102.16
C HIS A 118 1.96 6.27 103.11
N ALA A 119 2.90 5.35 102.93
CA ALA A 119 3.28 4.39 103.95
C ALA A 119 3.92 5.18 105.10
N SER A 120 3.09 5.77 105.96
CA SER A 120 3.50 6.15 107.30
C SER A 120 3.56 4.89 108.16
N PRO A 121 4.70 4.58 108.81
CA PRO A 121 4.75 3.54 109.82
C PRO A 121 4.26 4.15 111.13
N ALA A 122 2.98 3.98 111.45
CA ALA A 122 2.45 4.26 112.78
C ALA A 122 2.26 2.93 113.52
N ALA A 123 3.37 2.36 113.97
CA ALA A 123 3.38 1.31 114.98
C ALA A 123 3.54 1.95 116.36
N ALA A 124 2.74 1.45 117.31
CA ALA A 124 2.70 1.77 118.74
C ALA A 124 2.15 3.18 119.07
N GLN A 125 1.23 3.39 120.02
CA GLN A 125 1.00 2.63 121.25
C GLN A 125 -0.32 3.12 121.88
N LEU A 126 -1.38 2.32 121.85
CA LEU A 126 -2.54 2.47 122.74
C LEU A 126 -3.14 1.08 122.99
N GLN A 127 -2.66 0.40 124.03
CA GLN A 127 -3.33 -0.75 124.63
C GLN A 127 -3.82 -0.30 126.01
N GLY A 128 -5.08 0.13 126.07
CA GLY A 128 -5.84 0.25 127.31
C GLY A 128 -6.51 -1.09 127.59
N ASP A 129 -6.31 -1.58 128.80
CA ASP A 129 -7.14 -2.59 129.44
C ASP A 129 -8.61 -2.14 129.42
N ASP A 130 -9.51 -2.98 128.93
CA ASP A 130 -10.84 -3.10 129.52
C ASP A 130 -11.42 -4.48 129.22
N THR A 131 -11.46 -5.29 130.28
CA THR A 131 -12.17 -6.56 130.35
C THR A 131 -13.64 -6.27 130.54
N ASP A 132 -14.49 -6.62 129.58
CA ASP A 132 -15.94 -6.59 129.79
C ASP A 132 -16.64 -7.89 129.36
N VAL A 133 -17.49 -8.36 130.26
CA VAL A 133 -18.11 -9.69 130.30
C VAL A 133 -19.20 -9.76 129.23
N THR A 134 -18.92 -10.39 128.09
CA THR A 134 -19.95 -10.73 127.10
C THR A 134 -20.64 -12.04 127.48
N THR A 135 -21.96 -12.02 127.55
CA THR A 135 -22.74 -13.23 127.88
C THR A 135 -22.70 -14.23 126.71
N PRO A 136 -22.70 -15.56 126.95
CA PRO A 136 -22.51 -16.57 125.90
C PRO A 136 -23.58 -16.57 124.78
N ALA A 137 -24.76 -15.99 125.03
CA ALA A 137 -25.81 -15.81 124.03
C ALA A 137 -25.48 -14.69 123.02
N GLU A 138 -24.88 -13.59 123.48
CA GLU A 138 -24.44 -12.47 122.62
C GLU A 138 -23.27 -12.90 121.73
N ALA A 139 -22.35 -13.70 122.28
CA ALA A 139 -21.25 -14.29 121.51
C ALA A 139 -21.73 -15.21 120.37
N ALA A 140 -22.84 -15.95 120.56
CA ALA A 140 -23.43 -16.77 119.51
C ALA A 140 -24.11 -15.94 118.40
N GLY A 141 -24.80 -14.85 118.77
CA GLY A 141 -25.40 -13.91 117.81
C GLY A 141 -24.38 -13.13 116.99
N LEU A 142 -23.25 -12.74 117.59
CA LEU A 142 -22.13 -12.15 116.86
C LEU A 142 -21.50 -13.14 115.87
N ARG A 143 -21.36 -14.42 116.25
CA ARG A 143 -20.85 -15.47 115.35
C ARG A 143 -21.78 -15.74 114.17
N SER A 144 -23.10 -15.74 114.36
CA SER A 144 -24.05 -15.91 113.24
C SER A 144 -24.01 -14.71 112.28
N ARG A 145 -23.96 -13.48 112.81
CA ARG A 145 -23.83 -12.25 112.02
C ARG A 145 -22.50 -12.19 111.26
N ALA A 146 -21.40 -12.59 111.89
CA ALA A 146 -20.09 -12.69 111.23
C ALA A 146 -20.09 -13.72 110.09
N ARG A 147 -20.71 -14.89 110.27
CA ARG A 147 -20.88 -15.88 109.19
C ARG A 147 -21.74 -15.34 108.06
N GLN A 148 -22.82 -14.62 108.36
CA GLN A 148 -23.68 -14.00 107.35
C GLN A 148 -22.92 -12.92 106.56
N LEU A 149 -22.15 -12.06 107.23
CA LEU A 149 -21.28 -11.07 106.56
C LEU A 149 -20.20 -11.73 105.71
N ALA A 150 -19.59 -12.82 106.18
CA ALA A 150 -18.62 -13.57 105.39
C ALA A 150 -19.24 -14.18 104.13
N ALA A 151 -20.45 -14.77 104.23
CA ALA A 151 -21.18 -15.27 103.08
C ALA A 151 -21.57 -14.15 102.10
N GLN A 152 -21.97 -12.98 102.62
CA GLN A 152 -22.29 -11.81 101.81
C GLN A 152 -21.04 -11.24 101.11
N ASN A 153 -19.92 -11.12 101.79
CA ASN A 153 -18.64 -10.70 101.19
C ASN A 153 -18.18 -11.69 100.12
N ALA A 154 -18.30 -13.00 100.36
CA ALA A 154 -17.96 -14.01 99.36
C ALA A 154 -18.87 -13.92 98.12
N LYS A 155 -20.14 -13.51 98.29
CA LYS A 155 -21.01 -13.23 97.14
C LYS A 155 -20.57 -11.98 96.39
N LEU A 156 -20.32 -10.88 97.11
CA LEU A 156 -19.86 -9.62 96.51
C LEU A 156 -18.52 -9.79 95.76
N GLN A 157 -17.61 -10.61 96.28
CA GLN A 157 -16.35 -10.94 95.61
C GLN A 157 -16.60 -11.68 94.28
N ARG A 158 -17.45 -12.72 94.27
CA ARG A 158 -17.80 -13.41 93.02
C ARG A 158 -18.51 -12.50 92.02
N ASP A 159 -19.42 -11.65 92.49
CA ASP A 159 -20.13 -10.70 91.64
C ASP A 159 -19.14 -9.66 91.06
N ALA A 160 -18.13 -9.25 91.83
CA ALA A 160 -17.04 -8.37 91.37
C ALA A 160 -16.12 -9.06 90.35
N GLU A 161 -15.68 -10.29 90.62
CA GLU A 161 -14.87 -11.10 89.69
C GLU A 161 -15.61 -11.29 88.35
N LEU A 162 -16.90 -11.62 88.39
CA LEU A 162 -17.72 -11.76 87.19
C LEU A 162 -17.86 -10.43 86.43
N ALA A 163 -18.00 -9.31 87.14
CA ALA A 163 -18.02 -7.98 86.51
C ALA A 163 -16.68 -7.64 85.85
N GLU A 164 -15.55 -7.99 86.47
CA GLU A 164 -14.21 -7.82 85.92
C GLU A 164 -14.00 -8.68 84.65
N GLU A 165 -14.43 -9.94 84.66
CA GLU A 165 -14.38 -10.82 83.48
C GLU A 165 -15.19 -10.26 82.31
N LEU A 166 -16.41 -9.79 82.58
CA LEU A 166 -17.26 -9.18 81.54
C LEU A 166 -16.65 -7.89 81.00
N ASN A 167 -16.07 -7.05 81.88
CA ASN A 167 -15.38 -5.84 81.46
C ASN A 167 -14.14 -6.16 80.60
N ALA A 168 -13.37 -7.19 80.95
CA ALA A 168 -12.24 -7.64 80.15
C ALA A 168 -12.69 -8.09 78.74
N ARG A 169 -13.76 -8.89 78.64
CA ARG A 169 -14.34 -9.31 77.35
C ARG A 169 -14.82 -8.12 76.52
N LEU A 170 -15.51 -7.16 77.14
CA LEU A 170 -15.95 -5.94 76.46
C LEU A 170 -14.75 -5.10 75.97
N ALA A 171 -13.68 -5.00 76.76
CA ALA A 171 -12.46 -4.30 76.35
C ALA A 171 -11.79 -4.97 75.14
N GLU A 172 -11.76 -6.31 75.10
CA GLU A 172 -11.27 -7.07 73.94
C GLU A 172 -12.14 -6.85 72.70
N GLU A 173 -13.47 -6.91 72.83
CA GLU A 173 -14.39 -6.63 71.72
C GLU A 173 -14.21 -5.20 71.19
N ILE A 174 -14.05 -4.21 72.07
CA ILE A 174 -13.76 -2.82 71.69
C ILE A 174 -12.43 -2.75 70.93
N ALA A 175 -11.38 -3.41 71.41
CA ALA A 175 -10.08 -3.42 70.74
C ALA A 175 -10.15 -4.08 69.35
N GLN A 176 -10.89 -5.18 69.22
CA GLN A 176 -11.13 -5.86 67.95
C GLN A 176 -11.92 -4.99 66.97
N LEU A 177 -13.02 -4.38 67.40
CA LEU A 177 -13.82 -3.47 66.57
C LEU A 177 -13.01 -2.24 66.13
N GLN A 178 -12.17 -1.71 67.02
CA GLN A 178 -11.26 -0.61 66.66
C GLN A 178 -10.22 -1.05 65.62
N ALA A 179 -9.65 -2.25 65.75
CA ALA A 179 -8.73 -2.80 64.76
C ALA A 179 -9.43 -2.99 63.40
N GLN A 180 -10.65 -3.54 63.41
CA GLN A 180 -11.46 -3.71 62.22
C GLN A 180 -11.78 -2.37 61.55
N LEU A 181 -12.17 -1.34 62.33
CA LEU A 181 -12.41 0.01 61.82
C LEU A 181 -11.16 0.67 61.22
N ARG A 182 -9.98 0.45 61.83
CA ARG A 182 -8.71 0.94 61.26
C ARG A 182 -8.39 0.23 59.93
N SER A 183 -8.58 -1.09 59.85
CA SER A 183 -8.35 -1.84 58.62
C SER A 183 -9.31 -1.44 57.50
N SER A 184 -10.59 -1.21 57.81
CA SER A 184 -11.59 -0.77 56.81
C SER A 184 -11.31 0.65 56.32
N ARG A 185 -10.85 1.54 57.20
CA ARG A 185 -10.39 2.88 56.81
C ARG A 185 -9.18 2.82 55.87
N GLN A 186 -8.20 1.98 56.15
CA GLN A 186 -7.04 1.80 55.26
C GLN A 186 -7.45 1.27 53.88
N ALA A 187 -8.34 0.27 53.83
CA ALA A 187 -8.86 -0.26 52.57
C ALA A 187 -9.63 0.82 51.76
N LEU A 188 -10.38 1.70 52.45
CA LEU A 188 -11.07 2.82 51.79
C LEU A 188 -10.09 3.86 51.22
N GLU A 189 -9.01 4.20 51.92
CA GLU A 189 -8.01 5.12 51.38
C GLU A 189 -7.27 4.49 50.18
N GLN A 190 -6.96 3.19 50.22
CA GLN A 190 -6.39 2.48 49.05
C GLN A 190 -7.34 2.50 47.85
N ALA A 191 -8.64 2.29 48.08
CA ALA A 191 -9.65 2.36 47.01
C ALA A 191 -9.77 3.78 46.43
N ARG A 192 -9.56 4.84 47.22
CA ARG A 192 -9.54 6.22 46.73
C ARG A 192 -8.32 6.50 45.85
N VAL A 193 -7.13 6.10 46.29
CA VAL A 193 -5.90 6.25 45.48
C VAL A 193 -6.04 5.50 44.15
N ALA A 194 -6.55 4.26 44.17
CA ALA A 194 -6.79 3.50 42.94
C ALA A 194 -7.85 4.16 42.02
N ALA A 195 -8.84 4.86 42.58
CA ALA A 195 -9.81 5.61 41.79
C ALA A 195 -9.18 6.83 41.11
N GLU A 196 -8.28 7.55 41.79
CA GLU A 196 -7.52 8.66 41.23
C GLU A 196 -6.61 8.17 40.08
N GLU A 197 -5.87 7.07 40.28
CA GLU A 197 -5.04 6.46 39.24
C GLU A 197 -5.88 6.06 38.01
N LEU A 198 -7.09 5.55 38.22
CA LEU A 198 -8.00 5.17 37.15
C LEU A 198 -8.50 6.40 36.37
N ASP A 199 -8.71 7.53 37.03
CA ASP A 199 -9.06 8.79 36.36
C ASP A 199 -7.88 9.37 35.57
N ASP A 200 -6.65 9.25 36.07
CA ASP A 200 -5.44 9.61 35.31
C ASP A 200 -5.27 8.73 34.06
N MET A 201 -5.50 7.41 34.20
CA MET A 201 -5.48 6.48 33.07
C MET A 201 -6.56 6.83 32.03
N LYS A 202 -7.78 7.19 32.46
CA LYS A 202 -8.82 7.68 31.53
C LYS A 202 -8.37 8.94 30.78
N ALA A 203 -7.70 9.87 31.45
CA ALA A 203 -7.17 11.07 30.81
C ALA A 203 -6.10 10.73 29.75
N VAL A 204 -5.23 9.74 30.03
CA VAL A 204 -4.25 9.23 29.05
C VAL A 204 -4.96 8.58 27.86
N VAL A 205 -5.95 7.71 28.09
CA VAL A 205 -6.72 7.06 27.02
C VAL A 205 -7.38 8.09 26.12
N LYS A 206 -8.03 9.11 26.70
CA LYS A 206 -8.68 10.17 25.94
C LYS A 206 -7.68 10.94 25.05
N ARG A 207 -6.49 11.28 25.57
CA ARG A 207 -5.43 11.93 24.78
C ARG A 207 -4.98 11.05 23.61
N LEU A 208 -4.76 9.76 23.85
CA LEU A 208 -4.38 8.81 22.79
C LEU A 208 -5.48 8.64 21.74
N GLU A 209 -6.75 8.64 22.14
CA GLU A 209 -7.89 8.62 21.21
C GLU A 209 -7.90 9.87 20.32
N GLU A 210 -7.74 11.06 20.91
CA GLU A 210 -7.64 12.33 20.19
C GLU A 210 -6.47 12.32 19.18
N GLU A 211 -5.26 11.94 19.63
CA GLU A 211 -4.09 11.77 18.76
C GLU A 211 -4.34 10.77 17.62
N ASN A 212 -4.99 9.64 17.92
CA ASN A 212 -5.29 8.63 16.91
C ASN A 212 -6.29 9.15 15.86
N THR A 213 -7.31 9.91 16.29
CA THR A 213 -8.25 10.54 15.35
C THR A 213 -7.56 11.57 14.45
N GLU A 214 -6.63 12.35 15.01
CA GLU A 214 -5.86 13.33 14.26
C GLU A 214 -4.90 12.67 13.26
N LEU A 215 -4.16 11.64 13.66
CA LEU A 215 -3.32 10.85 12.76
C LEU A 215 -4.14 10.22 11.61
N ARG A 216 -5.33 9.69 11.89
CA ARG A 216 -6.22 9.18 10.85
C ARG A 216 -6.68 10.27 9.89
N ARG A 217 -6.96 11.47 10.39
CA ARG A 217 -7.32 12.63 9.55
C ARG A 217 -6.14 13.04 8.66
N GLN A 218 -4.94 13.14 9.22
CA GLN A 218 -3.72 13.45 8.48
C GLN A 218 -3.43 12.42 7.39
N ALA A 219 -3.54 11.13 7.70
CA ALA A 219 -3.37 10.05 6.72
C ALA A 219 -4.38 10.15 5.56
N ARG A 220 -5.65 10.48 5.85
CA ARG A 220 -6.67 10.70 4.81
C ARG A 220 -6.30 11.87 3.90
N HIS A 221 -5.88 13.01 4.47
CA HIS A 221 -5.47 14.17 3.68
C HIS A 221 -4.24 13.89 2.80
N ALA A 222 -3.23 13.22 3.35
CA ALA A 222 -2.05 12.83 2.57
C ALA A 222 -2.43 11.90 1.40
N ASN A 223 -3.30 10.91 1.64
CA ASN A 223 -3.79 10.02 0.60
C ASN A 223 -4.59 10.76 -0.49
N GLN A 224 -5.46 11.70 -0.10
CA GLN A 224 -6.20 12.53 -1.07
C GLN A 224 -5.27 13.34 -1.95
N ARG A 225 -4.23 13.93 -1.37
CA ARG A 225 -3.21 14.68 -2.10
C ARG A 225 -2.45 13.80 -3.10
N LEU A 226 -1.99 12.63 -2.66
CA LEU A 226 -1.31 11.68 -3.54
C LEU A 226 -2.21 11.18 -4.69
N LEU A 227 -3.52 11.02 -4.45
CA LEU A 227 -4.47 10.68 -5.50
C LEU A 227 -4.61 11.80 -6.54
N ALA A 228 -4.69 13.06 -6.11
CA ALA A 228 -4.75 14.20 -7.02
C ALA A 228 -3.44 14.36 -7.82
N GLU A 229 -2.29 14.23 -7.16
CA GLU A 229 -0.98 14.25 -7.83
C GLU A 229 -0.85 13.08 -8.83
N GLY A 230 -1.31 11.88 -8.45
CA GLY A 230 -1.35 10.71 -9.31
C GLY A 230 -2.28 10.87 -10.52
N GLN A 231 -3.41 11.56 -10.37
CA GLN A 231 -4.30 11.92 -11.49
C GLN A 231 -3.63 12.90 -12.44
N GLY A 232 -3.01 13.97 -11.93
CA GLY A 232 -2.29 14.94 -12.75
C GLY A 232 -1.13 14.32 -13.55
N LEU A 233 -0.37 13.40 -12.93
CA LEU A 233 0.68 12.67 -13.64
C LEU A 233 0.13 11.75 -14.73
N ARG A 234 -1.02 11.10 -14.52
CA ARG A 234 -1.67 10.29 -15.56
C ARG A 234 -2.11 11.14 -16.75
N GLU A 235 -2.69 12.30 -16.50
CA GLU A 235 -3.07 13.24 -17.57
C GLU A 235 -1.85 13.70 -18.37
N GLN A 236 -0.73 14.00 -17.71
CA GLN A 236 0.53 14.35 -18.39
C GLN A 236 1.06 13.21 -19.26
N ILE A 237 1.06 11.96 -18.75
CA ILE A 237 1.48 10.78 -19.52
C ILE A 237 0.58 10.59 -20.73
N GLN A 238 -0.74 10.77 -20.59
CA GLN A 238 -1.68 10.66 -21.70
C GLN A 238 -1.46 11.76 -22.76
N ALA A 239 -1.21 13.00 -22.33
CA ALA A 239 -0.89 14.10 -23.24
C ALA A 239 0.41 13.85 -24.01
N GLN A 240 1.46 13.37 -23.34
CA GLN A 240 2.72 12.98 -23.98
C GLN A 240 2.54 11.81 -24.95
N ALA A 241 1.74 10.80 -24.58
CA ALA A 241 1.43 9.68 -25.47
C ALA A 241 0.71 10.13 -26.74
N ALA A 242 -0.25 11.07 -26.63
CA ALA A 242 -0.92 11.66 -27.79
C ALA A 242 0.04 12.45 -28.69
N GLN A 243 1.00 13.17 -28.10
CA GLN A 243 2.05 13.86 -28.85
C GLN A 243 2.96 12.88 -29.60
N MET A 244 3.40 11.79 -28.95
CA MET A 244 4.19 10.75 -29.60
C MET A 244 3.43 10.12 -30.78
N ALA A 245 2.15 9.75 -30.60
CA ALA A 245 1.33 9.19 -31.67
C ALA A 245 1.17 10.16 -32.86
N SER A 246 1.06 11.47 -32.60
CA SER A 246 1.03 12.48 -33.65
C SER A 246 2.33 12.54 -34.44
N LEU A 247 3.48 12.52 -33.74
CA LEU A 247 4.80 12.52 -34.38
C LEU A 247 5.04 11.23 -35.18
N GLU A 248 4.65 10.07 -34.65
CA GLU A 248 4.70 8.80 -35.39
C GLU A 248 3.86 8.86 -36.67
N ALA A 249 2.64 9.40 -36.60
CA ALA A 249 1.80 9.59 -37.78
C ALA A 249 2.44 10.56 -38.80
N GLN A 250 3.16 11.58 -38.36
CA GLN A 250 3.91 12.48 -39.25
C GLN A 250 5.08 11.76 -39.91
N LEU A 251 5.85 10.97 -39.15
CA LEU A 251 6.95 10.16 -39.70
C LEU A 251 6.44 9.18 -40.75
N CYS A 252 5.34 8.46 -40.47
CA CYS A 252 4.71 7.56 -41.44
C CYS A 252 4.33 8.26 -42.74
N ARG A 253 3.77 9.49 -42.67
CA ARG A 253 3.47 10.30 -43.87
C ARG A 253 4.74 10.69 -44.62
N GLY A 254 5.78 11.12 -43.89
CA GLY A 254 7.08 11.46 -44.47
C GLY A 254 7.70 10.29 -45.22
N THR A 255 7.69 9.10 -44.61
CA THR A 255 8.18 7.86 -45.25
C THR A 255 7.40 7.52 -46.51
N ALA A 256 6.06 7.64 -46.49
CA ALA A 256 5.23 7.41 -47.66
C ALA A 256 5.58 8.38 -48.81
N LEU A 257 5.74 9.68 -48.51
CA LEU A 257 6.13 10.68 -49.50
C LEU A 257 7.52 10.43 -50.09
N LEU A 258 8.49 10.02 -49.27
CA LEU A 258 9.82 9.64 -49.75
C LEU A 258 9.74 8.43 -50.69
N SER A 259 9.00 7.38 -50.31
CA SER A 259 8.83 6.20 -51.17
C SER A 259 8.16 6.54 -52.51
N ALA A 260 7.18 7.45 -52.51
CA ALA A 260 6.53 7.91 -53.73
C ALA A 260 7.50 8.72 -54.62
N ARG A 261 8.35 9.55 -54.01
CA ARG A 261 9.41 10.28 -54.72
C ARG A 261 10.44 9.32 -55.33
N ASP A 262 10.87 8.31 -54.60
CA ASP A 262 11.83 7.32 -55.10
C ASP A 262 11.26 6.53 -56.28
N ALA A 263 9.98 6.14 -56.23
CA ALA A 263 9.28 5.52 -57.34
C ALA A 263 9.19 6.43 -58.58
N ALA A 264 8.89 7.73 -58.39
CA ALA A 264 8.85 8.70 -59.47
C ALA A 264 10.24 8.93 -60.09
N LEU A 265 11.30 8.97 -59.28
CA LEU A 265 12.68 9.06 -59.76
C LEU A 265 13.10 7.81 -60.53
N ALA A 266 12.73 6.62 -60.07
CA ALA A 266 12.96 5.37 -60.80
C ALA A 266 12.27 5.36 -62.17
N GLN A 267 11.01 5.82 -62.23
CA GLN A 267 10.27 5.95 -63.48
C GLN A 267 10.90 6.99 -64.43
N ALA A 268 11.34 8.14 -63.92
CA ALA A 268 12.04 9.14 -64.72
C ALA A 268 13.37 8.59 -65.26
N GLY A 269 14.09 7.81 -64.45
CA GLY A 269 15.30 7.09 -64.87
C GLY A 269 15.04 6.09 -66.00
N GLN A 270 13.96 5.30 -65.91
CA GLN A 270 13.55 4.38 -66.98
C GLN A 270 13.23 5.12 -68.28
N ARG A 271 12.44 6.20 -68.23
CA ARG A 271 12.12 7.02 -69.42
C ARG A 271 13.38 7.62 -70.06
N ALA A 272 14.35 8.07 -69.26
CA ALA A 272 15.61 8.59 -69.77
C ALA A 272 16.43 7.49 -70.49
N GLN A 273 16.44 6.26 -69.96
CA GLN A 273 17.08 5.11 -70.61
C GLN A 273 16.40 4.76 -71.93
N GLU A 274 15.06 4.71 -71.97
CA GLU A 274 14.27 4.47 -73.18
C GLU A 274 14.57 5.51 -74.28
N LEU A 275 14.58 6.80 -73.92
CA LEU A 275 14.93 7.88 -74.85
C LEU A 275 16.37 7.77 -75.34
N THR A 276 17.30 7.39 -74.48
CA THR A 276 18.70 7.20 -74.86
C THR A 276 18.83 6.04 -75.85
N ALA A 277 18.16 4.92 -75.61
CA ALA A 277 18.14 3.78 -76.54
C ALA A 277 17.52 4.17 -77.89
N ALA A 278 16.41 4.91 -77.89
CA ALA A 278 15.79 5.43 -79.11
C ALA A 278 16.75 6.35 -79.89
N LEU A 279 17.49 7.23 -79.20
CA LEU A 279 18.51 8.08 -79.84
C LEU A 279 19.63 7.25 -80.48
N GLU A 280 20.13 6.21 -79.80
CA GLU A 280 21.13 5.31 -80.39
C GLU A 280 20.60 4.58 -81.63
N GLU A 281 19.34 4.14 -81.62
CA GLU A 281 18.69 3.55 -82.80
C GLU A 281 18.60 4.55 -83.96
N TYR A 282 18.17 5.78 -83.71
CA TYR A 282 18.17 6.84 -84.72
C TYR A 282 19.57 7.14 -85.26
N GLU A 283 20.59 7.17 -84.40
CA GLU A 283 21.98 7.35 -84.82
C GLU A 283 22.45 6.22 -85.74
N ARG A 284 22.13 4.96 -85.42
CA ARG A 284 22.41 3.79 -86.28
C ARG A 284 21.72 3.93 -87.64
N MET A 285 20.43 4.26 -87.66
CA MET A 285 19.66 4.49 -88.91
C MET A 285 20.27 5.61 -89.76
N VAL A 286 20.70 6.71 -89.14
CA VAL A 286 21.37 7.82 -89.84
C VAL A 286 22.71 7.37 -90.42
N GLN A 287 23.49 6.55 -89.70
CA GLN A 287 24.74 5.99 -90.22
C GLN A 287 24.49 5.08 -91.42
N GLU A 288 23.47 4.21 -91.36
CA GLU A 288 23.05 3.35 -92.48
C GLU A 288 22.65 4.17 -93.70
N LEU A 289 21.76 5.16 -93.54
CA LEU A 289 21.34 6.06 -94.62
C LEU A 289 22.52 6.82 -95.26
N ARG A 290 23.51 7.24 -94.46
CA ARG A 290 24.74 7.87 -94.97
C ARG A 290 25.54 6.88 -95.83
N LEU A 291 25.72 5.63 -95.38
CA LEU A 291 26.40 4.60 -96.15
C LEU A 291 25.68 4.32 -97.47
N GLU A 292 24.35 4.18 -97.43
CA GLU A 292 23.53 4.01 -98.63
C GLU A 292 23.68 5.20 -99.60
N THR A 293 23.62 6.42 -99.08
CA THR A 293 23.83 7.64 -99.89
C THR A 293 25.19 7.62 -100.58
N THR A 294 26.26 7.25 -99.85
CA THR A 294 27.60 7.13 -100.46
C THR A 294 27.67 6.02 -101.50
N ARG A 295 27.04 4.87 -101.26
CA ARG A 295 26.96 3.75 -102.20
C ARG A 295 26.22 4.14 -103.48
N LEU A 296 25.07 4.79 -103.36
CA LEU A 296 24.28 5.29 -104.50
C LEU A 296 25.07 6.34 -105.30
N ARG A 297 25.75 7.28 -104.62
CA ARG A 297 26.64 8.25 -105.29
C ARG A 297 27.76 7.59 -106.06
N GLN A 298 28.41 6.56 -105.49
CA GLN A 298 29.45 5.80 -106.18
C GLN A 298 28.89 5.05 -107.39
N GLN A 299 27.71 4.44 -107.28
CA GLN A 299 27.03 3.78 -108.40
C GLN A 299 26.72 4.75 -109.54
N LEU A 300 26.17 5.93 -109.22
CA LEU A 300 25.93 7.00 -110.19
C LEU A 300 27.23 7.51 -110.82
N GLY A 301 28.31 7.64 -110.04
CA GLY A 301 29.64 7.97 -110.54
C GLY A 301 30.15 6.95 -111.57
N ARG A 302 30.12 5.66 -111.23
CA ARG A 302 30.49 4.57 -112.15
C ARG A 302 29.65 4.56 -113.41
N MET A 303 28.33 4.75 -113.29
CA MET A 303 27.46 4.91 -114.45
C MET A 303 27.95 6.08 -115.29
N ARG A 304 28.05 7.29 -114.72
CA ARG A 304 28.48 8.50 -115.43
C ARG A 304 29.80 8.30 -116.16
N ASP A 305 30.78 7.67 -115.54
CA ASP A 305 32.08 7.39 -116.15
C ASP A 305 31.93 6.38 -117.32
N ALA A 306 31.11 5.34 -117.16
CA ALA A 306 30.76 4.42 -118.25
C ALA A 306 30.01 5.12 -119.41
N TRP A 307 29.17 6.12 -119.12
CA TRP A 307 28.53 6.98 -120.12
C TRP A 307 29.54 7.91 -120.79
N ALA A 308 30.50 8.47 -120.06
CA ALA A 308 31.55 9.34 -120.59
C ALA A 308 32.53 8.59 -121.51
N MET A 309 32.77 7.31 -121.25
CA MET A 309 33.61 6.43 -122.08
C MET A 309 32.86 5.85 -123.31
N ARG A 310 31.58 6.18 -123.53
CA ARG A 310 30.91 5.87 -124.81
C ARG A 310 31.41 6.84 -125.89
N PRO A 311 31.89 6.35 -127.05
CA PRO A 311 32.27 7.21 -128.17
C PRO A 311 31.05 8.01 -128.64
N TRP A 312 31.18 9.35 -128.62
CA TRP A 312 30.18 10.27 -129.11
C TRP A 312 29.94 10.01 -130.61
N CYS A 313 28.81 9.39 -130.94
CA CYS A 313 28.28 9.40 -132.30
C CYS A 313 27.42 10.67 -132.46
N PRO A 314 27.68 11.55 -133.45
CA PRO A 314 26.77 12.63 -133.75
C PRO A 314 25.52 12.03 -134.43
N ARG A 315 24.37 12.05 -133.75
CA ARG A 315 23.09 11.69 -134.37
C ARG A 315 22.01 12.68 -133.96
N GLY A 316 21.38 13.24 -134.98
CA GLY A 316 20.56 14.45 -134.92
C GLY A 316 19.23 14.30 -134.19
N GLN A 317 18.76 15.47 -133.75
CA GLN A 317 17.44 16.04 -134.01
C GLN A 317 16.28 15.04 -134.06
N LEU A 318 15.56 14.92 -132.95
CA LEU A 318 14.14 14.52 -132.91
C LEU A 318 13.52 14.94 -131.57
N ASP A 319 12.87 16.09 -131.65
CA ASP A 319 11.63 16.54 -131.01
C ASP A 319 11.08 15.80 -129.78
N THR A 320 10.95 16.58 -128.70
CA THR A 320 10.08 16.39 -127.52
C THR A 320 8.59 16.43 -127.90
N PRO A 321 7.66 15.90 -127.08
CA PRO A 321 7.11 16.73 -126.00
C PRO A 321 6.84 16.02 -124.67
N ALA A 322 6.90 16.84 -123.63
CA ALA A 322 6.51 16.57 -122.26
C ALA A 322 5.04 16.16 -122.13
N THR A 323 4.74 15.31 -121.15
CA THR A 323 3.38 15.15 -120.61
C THR A 323 3.48 15.15 -119.09
N ALA A 324 3.10 16.28 -118.51
CA ALA A 324 2.91 16.46 -117.09
C ALA A 324 1.57 15.82 -116.69
N THR A 325 1.61 14.91 -115.72
CA THR A 325 0.42 14.49 -114.97
C THR A 325 0.56 15.00 -113.54
N ALA A 326 -0.10 16.13 -113.28
CA ALA A 326 -0.41 16.60 -111.94
C ALA A 326 -1.50 15.69 -111.35
N SER A 327 -1.24 15.10 -110.18
CA SER A 327 -2.25 14.42 -109.37
C SER A 327 -2.79 15.38 -108.30
N PRO A 328 -4.10 15.35 -108.01
CA PRO A 328 -4.77 16.37 -107.21
C PRO A 328 -4.61 16.13 -105.70
N VAL A 329 -4.51 17.25 -104.98
CA VAL A 329 -4.70 17.38 -103.53
C VAL A 329 -6.15 17.01 -103.19
N ARG A 330 -6.34 16.02 -102.32
CA ARG A 330 -7.62 15.74 -101.64
C ARG A 330 -7.49 16.24 -100.21
N GLY A 331 -8.19 17.32 -99.90
CA GLY A 331 -8.48 17.69 -98.53
C GLY A 331 -9.56 16.75 -97.99
N GLU A 332 -9.29 16.14 -96.84
CA GLU A 332 -10.31 15.61 -95.95
C GLU A 332 -10.11 16.38 -94.64
N GLU A 333 -11.03 17.33 -94.42
CA GLU A 333 -11.33 17.92 -93.13
C GLU A 333 -12.01 16.80 -92.32
N GLU A 334 -11.38 16.37 -91.23
CA GLU A 334 -12.08 15.64 -90.16
C GLU A 334 -12.13 16.54 -88.93
N GLU A 335 -13.35 17.00 -88.64
CA GLU A 335 -13.80 17.41 -87.33
C GLU A 335 -13.61 16.24 -86.35
N GLU A 336 -12.92 16.48 -85.22
CA GLU A 336 -13.20 15.74 -84.00
C GLU A 336 -13.22 16.72 -82.82
N GLU A 337 -14.45 17.15 -82.54
CA GLU A 337 -14.92 17.64 -81.26
C GLU A 337 -15.01 16.45 -80.30
N ASP A 338 -14.20 16.38 -79.23
CA ASP A 338 -14.76 16.07 -77.91
C ASP A 338 -13.81 16.36 -76.73
N THR A 339 -14.42 16.96 -75.71
CA THR A 339 -14.15 16.95 -74.27
C THR A 339 -12.80 16.47 -73.71
N GLY A 340 -12.18 17.30 -72.86
CA GLY A 340 -11.17 16.78 -71.95
C GLY A 340 -10.38 17.75 -71.09
N THR A 341 -11.04 18.36 -70.12
CA THR A 341 -10.50 18.56 -68.76
C THR A 341 -9.23 19.40 -68.59
N ALA A 342 -9.46 20.65 -68.16
CA ALA A 342 -8.47 21.47 -67.48
C ALA A 342 -7.83 20.74 -66.28
N PRO A 343 -6.53 20.97 -66.02
CA PRO A 343 -6.08 21.16 -64.66
C PRO A 343 -5.61 22.60 -64.48
N CYS A 344 -6.32 23.28 -63.59
CA CYS A 344 -5.91 24.51 -62.95
C CYS A 344 -4.51 24.37 -62.33
N GLY A 345 -3.82 25.51 -62.25
CA GLY A 345 -2.96 25.78 -61.09
C GLY A 345 -1.48 25.86 -61.39
N GLY A 346 -1.06 26.93 -62.07
CA GLY A 346 0.28 27.45 -61.93
C GLY A 346 0.51 27.91 -60.49
N GLY A 347 1.23 27.12 -59.72
CA GLY A 347 1.83 27.50 -58.44
C GLY A 347 3.29 27.82 -58.67
N GLY A 348 3.61 29.10 -58.81
CA GLY A 348 5.00 29.57 -58.77
C GLY A 348 5.60 29.30 -57.40
N LEU A 349 6.70 28.54 -57.37
CA LEU A 349 7.59 28.50 -56.22
C LEU A 349 8.95 29.01 -56.66
N VAL A 350 9.20 30.23 -56.20
CA VAL A 350 10.48 30.93 -56.10
C VAL A 350 11.58 29.95 -55.69
N GLY A 351 12.61 29.86 -56.55
CA GLY A 351 13.86 29.19 -56.23
C GLY A 351 14.60 29.95 -55.14
N SER A 352 14.87 29.27 -54.03
CA SER A 352 15.91 29.65 -53.09
C SER A 352 17.10 28.76 -53.36
N SER A 353 18.12 29.31 -54.04
CA SER A 353 19.44 28.71 -54.15
C SER A 353 20.06 28.64 -52.76
N GLU A 354 20.24 27.43 -52.25
CA GLU A 354 21.10 27.19 -51.09
C GLU A 354 22.30 26.37 -51.53
N GLU A 355 23.45 26.96 -51.24
CA GLU A 355 24.80 26.63 -51.64
C GLU A 355 25.24 25.31 -51.00
N VAL A 356 25.60 24.33 -51.85
CA VAL A 356 26.10 23.03 -51.43
C VAL A 356 27.57 23.16 -51.02
N ALA A 357 27.84 23.13 -49.71
CA ALA A 357 29.18 22.96 -49.15
C ALA A 357 29.59 21.46 -49.15
N PRO A 358 30.89 21.14 -49.35
CA PRO A 358 31.34 19.77 -49.52
C PRO A 358 31.42 19.00 -48.19
N GLN A 359 30.91 17.77 -48.21
CA GLN A 359 30.97 16.83 -47.09
C GLN A 359 32.41 16.36 -46.82
N ALA A 360 32.85 16.51 -45.57
CA ALA A 360 34.06 15.89 -45.04
C ALA A 360 33.78 14.44 -44.58
N PRO A 361 34.77 13.53 -44.67
CA PRO A 361 34.59 12.12 -44.33
C PRO A 361 34.42 11.92 -42.81
N LEU A 362 33.32 11.25 -42.45
CA LEU A 362 32.97 10.87 -41.07
C LEU A 362 34.00 9.88 -40.51
N SER A 363 34.57 10.25 -39.36
CA SER A 363 35.43 9.38 -38.54
C SER A 363 34.58 8.38 -37.74
N PRO A 364 34.96 7.09 -37.63
CA PRO A 364 34.09 6.03 -37.09
C PRO A 364 33.98 5.94 -35.56
N TRP A 365 34.39 6.95 -34.79
CA TRP A 365 34.40 6.89 -33.33
C TRP A 365 33.91 8.21 -32.71
N THR A 366 32.62 8.49 -32.84
CA THR A 366 31.97 9.43 -31.93
C THR A 366 31.67 8.68 -30.62
N PRO A 367 32.12 9.17 -29.46
CA PRO A 367 31.75 8.58 -28.19
C PRO A 367 30.23 8.66 -28.05
N LEU A 368 29.60 7.50 -27.83
CA LEU A 368 28.17 7.39 -27.54
C LEU A 368 27.80 8.45 -26.50
N SER A 369 26.80 9.28 -26.81
CA SER A 369 26.37 10.33 -25.89
C SER A 369 26.01 9.71 -24.53
N PRO A 370 26.23 10.42 -23.41
CA PRO A 370 25.90 9.90 -22.08
C PRO A 370 24.42 9.47 -21.97
N TRP A 371 23.53 10.05 -22.79
CA TRP A 371 22.13 9.64 -22.90
C TRP A 371 21.94 8.28 -23.58
N ALA A 372 22.75 7.93 -24.58
CA ALA A 372 22.71 6.62 -25.23
C ALA A 372 23.18 5.50 -24.26
N LEU A 373 24.19 5.78 -23.44
CA LEU A 373 24.64 4.87 -22.38
C LEU A 373 23.58 4.71 -21.28
N ALA A 374 22.90 5.80 -20.91
CA ALA A 374 21.79 5.73 -19.96
C ALA A 374 20.61 4.89 -20.48
N LEU A 375 20.25 5.04 -21.76
CA LEU A 375 19.20 4.24 -22.40
C LEU A 375 19.58 2.75 -22.48
N LEU A 376 20.82 2.44 -22.83
CA LEU A 376 21.33 1.06 -22.85
C LEU A 376 21.34 0.43 -21.45
N ALA A 377 21.72 1.20 -20.42
CA ALA A 377 21.67 0.73 -19.04
C ALA A 377 20.23 0.48 -18.56
N LEU A 378 19.28 1.31 -18.95
CA LEU A 378 17.86 1.18 -18.60
C LEU A 378 17.22 -0.02 -19.31
N LEU A 379 17.56 -0.24 -20.58
CA LEU A 379 17.19 -1.46 -21.34
C LEU A 379 17.78 -2.72 -20.73
N ALA A 380 19.04 -2.68 -20.30
CA ALA A 380 19.68 -3.81 -19.62
C ALA A 380 19.00 -4.10 -18.26
N LEU A 381 18.64 -3.07 -17.50
CA LEU A 381 17.86 -3.20 -16.26
C LEU A 381 16.46 -3.79 -16.50
N LEU A 382 15.78 -3.39 -17.58
CA LEU A 382 14.49 -3.95 -18.00
C LEU A 382 14.61 -5.43 -18.43
N TYR A 383 15.73 -5.83 -19.03
CA TYR A 383 15.99 -7.21 -19.41
C TYR A 383 16.44 -8.10 -18.25
N LEU A 384 17.13 -7.52 -17.26
CA LEU A 384 17.59 -8.22 -16.05
C LEU A 384 16.52 -8.30 -14.96
N LEU A 385 15.46 -7.48 -15.03
CA LEU A 385 14.31 -7.61 -14.16
C LEU A 385 13.57 -8.92 -14.50
N PRO A 386 13.45 -9.88 -13.56
CA PRO A 386 12.74 -11.12 -13.81
C PRO A 386 11.30 -10.81 -14.26
N ARG A 387 10.92 -11.37 -15.42
CA ARG A 387 9.64 -11.27 -16.13
C ARG A 387 8.42 -11.78 -15.33
N GLN A 388 8.45 -11.73 -14.00
CA GLN A 388 7.44 -12.28 -13.10
C GLN A 388 6.52 -11.22 -12.50
N TRP A 389 6.20 -10.16 -13.25
CA TRP A 389 5.07 -9.32 -12.85
C TRP A 389 3.79 -10.17 -12.94
N PRO A 390 3.06 -10.34 -11.84
CA PRO A 390 1.80 -11.06 -11.86
C PRO A 390 0.85 -10.32 -12.81
N GLN A 391 0.38 -10.99 -13.85
CA GLN A 391 -0.62 -10.40 -14.73
C GLN A 391 -1.82 -9.96 -13.89
N PRO A 392 -2.32 -8.72 -14.06
CA PRO A 392 -3.58 -8.32 -13.48
C PRO A 392 -4.65 -9.21 -14.11
N GLN A 393 -5.14 -10.17 -13.33
CA GLN A 393 -6.33 -10.95 -13.64
C GLN A 393 -7.49 -9.97 -13.71
N LEU A 394 -7.70 -9.38 -14.90
CA LEU A 394 -8.91 -8.68 -15.28
C LEU A 394 -10.04 -9.69 -15.25
N ARG A 395 -10.58 -9.94 -14.06
CA ARG A 395 -11.85 -10.63 -13.90
C ARG A 395 -12.91 -9.77 -14.57
N TYR A 396 -13.22 -10.10 -15.82
CA TYR A 396 -14.45 -9.69 -16.48
C TYR A 396 -15.61 -10.14 -15.58
N ARG A 397 -16.19 -9.19 -14.86
CA ARG A 397 -17.41 -9.38 -14.09
C ARG A 397 -18.55 -9.37 -15.12
N SER A 398 -19.14 -10.53 -15.38
CA SER A 398 -20.30 -10.66 -16.26
C SER A 398 -21.43 -9.73 -15.80
N PRO A 399 -22.14 -9.06 -16.73
CA PRO A 399 -23.29 -8.23 -16.37
C PRO A 399 -24.44 -9.10 -15.84
N PRO A 400 -25.25 -8.60 -14.88
CA PRO A 400 -26.37 -9.33 -14.33
C PRO A 400 -27.49 -9.53 -15.38
N PRO A 401 -28.25 -10.63 -15.32
CA PRO A 401 -29.37 -10.87 -16.22
C PRO A 401 -30.53 -9.90 -15.92
N LEU A 402 -31.23 -9.51 -17.00
CA LEU A 402 -32.40 -8.63 -17.00
C LEU A 402 -33.66 -9.34 -16.48
#